data_AF-A0A9N9X8I0-F1
#
_entry.id   AF-A0A9N9X8I0-F1
#
_cell.length_a   1.000
_cell.length_b   1.000
_cell.length_c   1.000
_cell.angle_alpha   90.00
_cell.angle_beta   90.00
_cell.angle_gamma   90.00
#
_symmetry.space_group_name_H-M   'P 1'
#
loop_
_entity.id
_entity.type
_entity.pdbx_description
1 polymer ?
#
loop_
_entity_poly.entity_id
_entity_poly.type
_entity_poly.pdbx_seq_one_letter_code
_entity_poly.pdbx_strand_id
1 'polypeptide(L)'
;MNTYCVISFLAVAFLSGIESLSEAEQAMMFSLHQKCLPISGATDEMAKQAMVGNFPEDPAFKEHVYCMSKGFGFFNENGEVNKIVVEAELQKRIADPALREEIKAKCLVMKETPQETAFQTAKCMFAYKDRL
;
A
#
# COMPACT_ATOMS: atom_id res chain seq x y z
N MET A 1 -25.23 4.62 39.15
CA MET A 1 -23.84 4.64 39.66
C MET A 1 -23.03 3.70 38.79
N ASN A 2 -22.25 4.10 37.79
CA ASN A 2 -21.66 5.40 37.43
C ASN A 2 -21.77 5.59 35.90
N THR A 3 -22.49 6.61 35.43
CA THR A 3 -22.89 6.83 34.02
C THR A 3 -21.71 7.24 33.10
N TYR A 4 -20.49 7.26 33.62
CA TYR A 4 -19.28 7.69 32.92
C TYR A 4 -18.44 6.53 32.33
N CYS A 5 -18.71 5.27 32.68
CA CYS A 5 -18.02 4.11 32.06
C CYS A 5 -18.55 3.74 30.67
N VAL A 6 -19.81 4.05 30.37
CA VAL A 6 -20.43 3.69 29.07
C VAL A 6 -20.09 4.72 27.99
N ILE A 7 -19.80 5.97 28.39
CA ILE A 7 -19.50 7.06 27.46
C ILE A 7 -18.03 7.00 26.96
N SER A 8 -17.13 6.33 27.68
CA SER A 8 -15.75 6.08 27.20
C SER A 8 -15.62 4.93 26.19
N PHE A 9 -16.62 4.05 26.06
CA PHE A 9 -16.58 2.94 25.09
C PHE A 9 -17.08 3.33 23.68
N LEU A 10 -17.73 4.49 23.53
CA LEU A 10 -18.34 4.91 22.25
C LEU A 10 -17.42 5.76 21.36
N ALA A 11 -16.23 6.15 21.82
CA ALA A 11 -15.30 6.98 21.04
C ALA A 11 -14.17 6.19 20.33
N VAL A 12 -14.01 4.89 20.60
CA VAL A 12 -12.89 4.08 20.06
C VAL A 12 -13.26 3.30 18.79
N ALA A 13 -14.54 3.25 18.42
CA ALA A 13 -15.01 2.43 17.29
C ALA A 13 -14.84 3.08 15.89
N PHE A 14 -14.11 4.20 15.76
CA PHE A 14 -13.84 4.86 14.47
C PHE A 14 -12.39 4.71 13.97
N LEU A 15 -11.55 3.92 14.65
CA LEU A 15 -10.17 3.63 14.24
C LEU A 15 -9.98 2.29 13.51
N SER A 16 -11.06 1.55 13.23
CA SER A 16 -11.00 0.20 12.62
C SER A 16 -10.70 0.19 11.11
N GLY A 17 -9.97 1.19 10.61
CA GLY A 17 -9.49 1.24 9.22
C GLY A 17 -7.97 1.10 9.05
N ILE A 18 -7.18 1.12 10.14
CA ILE A 18 -5.70 1.15 10.08
C ILE A 18 -5.04 0.12 11.01
N GLU A 19 -5.70 -1.01 11.28
CA GLU A 19 -5.09 -2.08 12.10
C GLU A 19 -3.95 -2.83 11.38
N SER A 20 -3.67 -2.54 10.09
CA SER A 20 -2.66 -3.26 9.29
C SER A 20 -1.29 -2.58 9.18
N LEU A 21 -1.12 -1.33 9.65
CA LEU A 21 0.14 -0.58 9.57
C LEU A 21 0.55 -0.01 10.93
N SER A 22 1.82 -0.18 11.29
CA SER A 22 2.40 0.47 12.48
C SER A 22 2.43 2.00 12.33
N GLU A 23 2.50 2.74 13.44
CA GLU A 23 2.59 4.21 13.43
C GLU A 23 3.76 4.72 12.57
N ALA A 24 4.91 4.03 12.62
CA ALA A 24 6.07 4.35 11.82
C ALA A 24 5.80 4.18 10.30
N GLU A 25 5.10 3.11 9.92
CA GLU A 25 4.73 2.86 8.52
C GLU A 25 3.69 3.88 8.03
N GLN A 26 2.74 4.29 8.88
CA GLN A 26 1.78 5.34 8.54
C GLN A 26 2.48 6.70 8.34
N ALA A 27 3.40 7.06 9.23
CA ALA A 27 4.20 8.29 9.10
C ALA A 27 5.05 8.26 7.82
N MET A 28 5.65 7.11 7.50
CA MET A 28 6.41 6.92 6.27
C MET A 28 5.52 7.05 5.02
N MET A 29 4.35 6.41 5.02
CA MET A 29 3.36 6.51 3.94
C MET A 29 2.97 7.97 3.69
N PHE A 30 2.64 8.72 4.74
CA PHE A 30 2.29 10.13 4.64
C PHE A 30 3.45 10.98 4.11
N SER A 31 4.67 10.76 4.61
CA SER A 31 5.86 11.48 4.14
C SER A 31 6.16 11.22 2.67
N LEU A 32 6.06 9.96 2.23
CA LEU A 32 6.27 9.60 0.83
C LEU A 32 5.17 10.16 -0.06
N HIS A 33 3.91 10.10 0.37
CA HIS A 33 2.80 10.68 -0.37
C HIS A 33 3.01 12.18 -0.64
N GLN A 34 3.37 12.96 0.40
CA GLN A 34 3.67 14.40 0.26
C GLN A 34 4.84 14.68 -0.70
N LYS A 35 5.87 13.82 -0.69
CA LYS A 35 7.02 13.95 -1.61
C LYS A 35 6.66 13.57 -3.05
N CYS A 36 5.81 12.57 -3.23
CA CYS A 36 5.49 12.01 -4.54
C CYS A 36 4.40 12.78 -5.29
N LEU A 37 3.50 13.48 -4.61
CA LEU A 37 2.49 14.35 -5.26
C LEU A 37 3.10 15.34 -6.27
N PRO A 38 4.07 16.21 -5.90
CA PRO A 38 4.65 17.17 -6.84
C PRO A 38 5.49 16.53 -7.95
N ILE A 39 6.02 15.32 -7.74
CA ILE A 39 6.81 14.59 -8.75
C ILE A 39 5.89 13.98 -9.82
N SER A 40 4.82 13.34 -9.36
CA SER A 40 3.92 12.56 -10.20
C SER A 40 2.86 13.40 -10.91
N GLY A 41 2.48 14.53 -10.33
CA GLY A 41 1.33 15.32 -10.78
C GLY A 41 -0.02 14.70 -10.42
N ALA A 42 -0.04 13.64 -9.62
CA ALA A 42 -1.27 13.04 -9.12
C ALA A 42 -1.98 13.97 -8.13
N THR A 43 -3.27 13.69 -7.89
CA THR A 43 -4.08 14.41 -6.91
C THR A 43 -4.35 13.56 -5.67
N ASP A 44 -4.63 14.21 -4.53
CA ASP A 44 -5.10 13.52 -3.33
C ASP A 44 -6.35 12.67 -3.58
N GLU A 45 -7.24 13.13 -4.47
CA GLU A 45 -8.47 12.42 -4.81
C GLU A 45 -8.17 11.06 -5.48
N MET A 46 -7.19 11.01 -6.38
CA MET A 46 -6.76 9.74 -6.98
C MET A 46 -6.23 8.76 -5.93
N ALA A 47 -5.47 9.24 -4.96
CA ALA A 47 -4.97 8.43 -3.86
C ALA A 47 -6.11 7.91 -2.95
N LYS A 48 -7.07 8.79 -2.60
CA LYS A 48 -8.25 8.41 -1.80
C LYS A 48 -9.10 7.35 -2.49
N GLN A 49 -9.29 7.46 -3.80
CA GLN A 49 -10.01 6.44 -4.58
C GLN A 49 -9.31 5.07 -4.48
N ALA A 50 -7.98 5.04 -4.58
CA ALA A 50 -7.23 3.79 -4.49
C ALA A 50 -7.32 3.15 -3.09
N MET A 51 -7.39 3.95 -2.02
CA MET A 51 -7.60 3.45 -0.65
C MET A 51 -8.92 2.69 -0.48
N VAL A 52 -9.93 2.99 -1.31
CA VAL A 52 -11.23 2.28 -1.30
C VAL A 52 -11.37 1.26 -2.43
N GLY A 53 -10.27 0.95 -3.13
CA GLY A 53 -10.22 -0.08 -4.16
C GLY A 53 -10.53 0.39 -5.58
N ASN A 54 -10.76 1.69 -5.78
CA ASN A 54 -10.89 2.26 -7.12
C ASN A 54 -9.54 2.82 -7.57
N PHE A 55 -8.86 2.14 -8.48
CA PHE A 55 -7.52 2.52 -8.95
C PHE A 55 -7.62 3.29 -10.27
N PRO A 56 -7.42 4.63 -10.28
CA PRO A 56 -7.45 5.41 -11.52
C PRO A 56 -6.35 4.94 -12.47
N GLU A 57 -6.67 4.74 -13.74
CA GLU A 57 -5.69 4.33 -14.77
C GLU A 57 -4.85 5.50 -15.31
N ASP A 58 -4.88 6.64 -14.61
CA ASP A 58 -4.20 7.87 -15.00
C ASP A 58 -2.66 7.72 -14.91
N PRO A 59 -1.90 8.14 -15.94
CA PRO A 59 -0.44 8.07 -15.92
C PRO A 59 0.21 8.76 -14.71
N ALA A 60 -0.32 9.90 -14.26
CA ALA A 60 0.16 10.60 -13.08
C ALA A 60 -0.05 9.77 -11.82
N PHE A 61 -1.19 9.09 -11.70
CA PHE A 61 -1.42 8.19 -10.56
C PHE A 61 -0.51 6.96 -10.60
N LYS A 62 -0.26 6.37 -11.77
CA LYS A 62 0.70 5.27 -11.90
C LYS A 62 2.12 5.69 -11.50
N GLU A 63 2.55 6.89 -11.89
CA GLU A 63 3.81 7.47 -11.45
C GLU A 63 3.84 7.71 -9.93
N HIS A 64 2.72 8.14 -9.33
CA HIS A 64 2.61 8.30 -7.89
C HIS A 64 2.82 6.99 -7.14
N VAL A 65 2.13 5.92 -7.56
CA VAL A 65 2.27 4.59 -6.97
C VAL A 65 3.70 4.07 -7.11
N TYR A 66 4.34 4.30 -8.25
CA TYR A 66 5.74 3.94 -8.46
C TYR A 66 6.70 4.73 -7.57
N CYS A 67 6.56 6.06 -7.50
CA CYS A 67 7.35 6.90 -6.62
C CYS A 67 7.27 6.44 -5.16
N MET A 68 6.06 6.15 -4.68
CA MET A 68 5.86 5.63 -3.32
C MET A 68 6.52 4.26 -3.15
N SER A 69 6.32 3.35 -4.10
CA SER A 69 6.90 2.00 -4.06
C SER A 69 8.43 2.01 -4.07
N LYS A 70 9.03 2.93 -4.83
CA LYS A 70 10.49 3.18 -4.81
C LYS A 70 10.93 3.76 -3.47
N GLY A 71 10.15 4.67 -2.89
CA GLY A 71 10.40 5.22 -1.54
C GLY A 71 10.38 4.19 -0.42
N PHE A 72 9.58 3.13 -0.54
CA PHE A 72 9.59 1.96 0.34
C PHE A 72 10.72 0.96 0.02
N GLY A 73 11.46 1.15 -1.07
CA GLY A 73 12.56 0.28 -1.49
C GLY A 73 12.13 -0.96 -2.27
N PHE A 74 10.87 -1.06 -2.70
CA PHE A 74 10.38 -2.18 -3.52
C PHE A 74 10.92 -2.18 -4.94
N PHE A 75 11.39 -1.02 -5.41
CA PHE A 75 12.10 -0.86 -6.67
C PHE A 75 13.49 -0.30 -6.40
N ASN A 76 14.47 -0.77 -7.15
CA ASN A 76 15.84 -0.24 -7.13
C ASN A 76 15.94 1.04 -8.00
N GLU A 77 17.12 1.65 -8.05
CA GLU A 77 17.35 2.88 -8.83
C GLU A 77 17.13 2.68 -10.33
N ASN A 78 17.32 1.46 -10.84
CA ASN A 78 17.13 1.08 -12.24
C ASN A 78 15.66 0.82 -12.59
N GLY A 79 14.74 0.91 -11.61
CA GLY A 79 13.31 0.63 -11.81
C GLY A 79 12.96 -0.86 -11.84
N GLU A 80 13.86 -1.73 -11.39
CA GLU A 80 13.58 -3.16 -11.24
C GLU A 80 13.10 -3.47 -9.81
N VAL A 81 12.28 -4.52 -9.65
CA VAL A 81 11.82 -4.93 -8.33
C VAL A 81 12.98 -5.45 -7.47
N ASN A 82 13.10 -4.89 -6.27
CA ASN A 82 14.01 -5.34 -5.24
C ASN A 82 13.44 -6.60 -4.55
N LYS A 83 13.72 -7.76 -5.15
CA LYS A 83 13.21 -9.06 -4.70
C LYS A 83 13.54 -9.37 -3.24
N ILE A 84 14.68 -8.89 -2.73
CA ILE A 84 15.09 -9.13 -1.34
C ILE A 84 14.14 -8.40 -0.38
N VAL A 85 13.90 -7.11 -0.63
CA VAL A 85 13.00 -6.30 0.21
C VAL A 85 11.56 -6.80 0.09
N VAL A 86 11.10 -7.11 -1.13
CA VAL A 86 9.73 -7.61 -1.34
C VAL A 86 9.52 -8.96 -0.65
N GLU A 87 10.46 -9.91 -0.77
CA GLU A 87 10.34 -11.21 -0.08
C GLU A 87 10.32 -11.04 1.44
N ALA A 88 11.18 -10.18 2.00
CA ALA A 88 11.20 -9.89 3.43
C ALA A 88 9.87 -9.30 3.92
N GLU A 89 9.28 -8.35 3.18
CA GLU A 89 7.98 -7.77 3.55
C GLU A 89 6.83 -8.76 3.41
N LEU A 90 6.84 -9.65 2.40
CA LEU A 90 5.85 -10.72 2.30
C LEU A 90 5.95 -11.70 3.48
N GLN A 91 7.16 -12.08 3.88
CA GLN A 91 7.37 -12.97 5.04
C GLN A 91 6.94 -12.33 6.36
N LYS A 92 7.18 -11.02 6.51
CA LYS A 92 6.78 -10.24 7.68
C LYS A 92 5.26 -10.11 7.80
N ARG A 93 4.55 -9.91 6.68
CA ARG A 93 3.11 -9.60 6.69
C ARG A 93 2.22 -10.82 6.56
N ILE A 94 2.66 -11.85 5.82
CA ILE A 94 1.81 -12.99 5.48
C ILE A 94 2.40 -14.24 6.13
N ALA A 95 1.74 -14.77 7.16
CA ALA A 95 2.21 -15.96 7.85
C ALA A 95 2.10 -17.24 6.99
N ASP A 96 1.05 -17.35 6.17
CA ASP A 96 0.79 -18.53 5.35
C ASP A 96 1.75 -18.62 4.14
N PRO A 97 2.63 -19.64 4.06
CA PRO A 97 3.52 -19.83 2.93
C PRO A 97 2.78 -20.06 1.60
N ALA A 98 1.65 -20.75 1.59
CA ALA A 98 0.91 -21.03 0.35
C ALA A 98 0.33 -19.73 -0.22
N LEU A 99 -0.20 -18.86 0.64
CA LEU A 99 -0.66 -17.53 0.27
C LEU A 99 0.48 -16.64 -0.24
N ARG A 100 1.67 -16.69 0.38
CA ARG A 100 2.84 -15.96 -0.13
C ARG A 100 3.19 -16.39 -1.55
N GLU A 101 3.26 -17.69 -1.82
CA GLU A 101 3.55 -18.17 -3.18
C GLU A 101 2.45 -17.79 -4.18
N GLU A 102 1.18 -17.85 -3.78
CA GLU A 102 0.05 -17.40 -4.59
C GLU A 102 0.19 -15.92 -4.98
N ILE A 103 0.46 -15.05 -4.01
CA ILE A 103 0.64 -13.61 -4.22
C ILE A 103 1.87 -13.33 -5.09
N LYS A 104 2.99 -14.01 -4.84
CA LYS A 104 4.20 -13.84 -5.67
C LYS A 104 3.92 -14.19 -7.13
N ALA A 105 3.24 -15.30 -7.38
CA ALA A 105 2.91 -15.74 -8.73
C ALA A 105 1.91 -14.81 -9.44
N LYS A 106 0.93 -14.27 -8.72
CA LYS A 106 -0.17 -13.50 -9.31
C LYS A 106 0.05 -11.98 -9.35
N CYS A 107 0.66 -11.42 -8.31
CA CYS A 107 0.76 -9.97 -8.13
C CYS A 107 2.14 -9.39 -8.49
N LEU A 108 3.23 -10.15 -8.35
CA LEU A 108 4.59 -9.64 -8.61
C LEU A 108 5.05 -9.88 -10.05
N VAL A 109 4.17 -9.62 -11.02
CA VAL A 109 4.43 -9.85 -12.45
C VAL A 109 4.95 -8.58 -13.10
N MET A 110 6.16 -8.65 -13.68
CA MET A 110 6.75 -7.52 -14.41
C MET A 110 5.91 -7.12 -15.62
N LYS A 111 5.72 -5.82 -15.78
CA LYS A 111 5.03 -5.20 -16.90
C LYS A 111 6.03 -4.43 -17.77
N GLU A 112 5.54 -3.84 -18.85
CA GLU A 112 6.36 -3.09 -19.80
C GLU A 112 7.13 -1.94 -19.16
N THR A 113 6.57 -1.33 -18.11
CA THR A 113 7.20 -0.24 -17.37
C THR A 113 7.22 -0.49 -15.85
N PRO A 114 8.15 0.12 -15.11
CA PRO A 114 8.13 0.11 -13.65
C PRO A 114 6.84 0.69 -13.06
N GLN A 115 6.29 1.72 -13.69
CA GLN A 115 5.02 2.35 -13.29
C GLN A 115 3.85 1.38 -13.41
N GLU A 116 3.73 0.72 -14.56
CA GLU A 116 2.67 -0.25 -14.79
C GLU A 116 2.84 -1.46 -13.85
N THR A 117 4.07 -1.88 -13.60
CA THR A 117 4.37 -2.91 -12.61
C THR A 117 3.88 -2.51 -11.22
N ALA A 118 4.29 -1.35 -10.72
CA ALA A 118 3.94 -0.88 -9.39
C ALA A 118 2.42 -0.75 -9.23
N PHE A 119 1.76 -0.15 -10.24
CA PHE A 119 0.32 0.02 -10.28
C PHE A 119 -0.44 -1.32 -10.24
N GLN A 120 -0.10 -2.25 -11.14
CA GLN A 120 -0.78 -3.55 -11.20
C GLN A 120 -0.49 -4.39 -9.95
N THR A 121 0.71 -4.29 -9.40
CA THR A 121 1.06 -4.95 -8.13
C THR A 121 0.19 -4.41 -7.00
N ALA A 122 0.11 -3.08 -6.82
CA ALA A 122 -0.69 -2.47 -5.76
C ALA A 122 -2.18 -2.83 -5.88
N LYS A 123 -2.74 -2.75 -7.10
CA LYS A 123 -4.13 -3.13 -7.40
C LYS A 123 -4.39 -4.62 -7.10
N CYS A 124 -3.46 -5.50 -7.47
CA CYS A 124 -3.55 -6.93 -7.18
C CYS A 124 -3.50 -7.20 -5.67
N MET A 125 -2.53 -6.61 -4.95
CA MET A 125 -2.39 -6.78 -3.50
C MET A 125 -3.63 -6.31 -2.73
N PHE A 126 -4.28 -5.22 -3.18
CA PHE A 126 -5.53 -4.76 -2.58
C PHE A 126 -6.64 -5.83 -2.63
N ALA A 127 -6.69 -6.64 -3.69
CA ALA A 127 -7.66 -7.75 -3.77
C ALA A 127 -7.42 -8.86 -2.73
N TYR A 128 -6.23 -8.89 -2.12
CA TYR A 128 -5.87 -9.82 -1.04
C TYR A 128 -5.98 -9.19 0.35
N LYS A 129 -6.33 -7.92 0.49
CA LYS A 129 -6.24 -7.16 1.77
C LYS A 129 -6.92 -7.84 2.96
N ASP A 130 -7.99 -8.61 2.74
CA ASP A 130 -8.73 -9.31 3.81
C ASP A 130 -8.13 -10.68 4.14
N ARG A 131 -7.03 -11.06 3.46
CA ARG A 131 -6.26 -12.31 3.62
C ARG A 131 -4.81 -12.04 4.06
N LEU A 132 -4.36 -10.79 4.06
CA LEU A 132 -3.03 -10.35 4.51
C LEU A 132 -3.05 -10.16 6.02
#